data_AF-A0A1S3ACP8-F1
#
_entry.id   AF-A0A1S3ACP8-F1
#
_cell.length_a   1.000
_cell.length_b   1.000
_cell.length_c   1.000
_cell.angle_alpha   90.00
_cell.angle_beta   90.00
_cell.angle_gamma   90.00
#
_symmetry.space_group_name_H-M   'P 1'
#
loop_
_entity.id
_entity.type
_entity.pdbx_description
1 polymer ?
#
loop_
_entity_poly.entity_id
_entity_poly.type
_entity_poly.pdbx_seq_one_letter_code
_entity_poly.pdbx_strand_id
1 'polypeptide(L)'
;MDTSGYSKWGSGFQENLSGPWERWGCRALLLALVLSATAVLWVVILSVLLSKGQSTQVQLQTASKELKEAQGKLLEQQSALRDLKEQMTQGLAEASRDREDIRTELFRMIESIQSGNASCEQCPTSWLPFQGSCYLFSREWATWDEAQKHCLEAGGHLVIIGGMNEQSFLVQHIGDRGHWLGLRAVRQRSRIQSYQWVDGVPLSFSHWNRGEPSDSQGREDCIMMLNTGLWNDAPCTLRDNWICEKRRTC
;
A
#
# COMPACT_ATOMS: atom_id res chain seq x y z
N MET A 1 -64.05 -27.62 -79.61
CA MET A 1 -64.42 -28.91 -80.20
C MET A 1 -63.20 -29.55 -80.81
N ASP A 2 -63.16 -30.87 -80.70
CA ASP A 2 -62.53 -31.89 -81.54
C ASP A 2 -61.14 -31.76 -82.16
N THR A 3 -60.44 -32.85 -81.88
CA THR A 3 -59.31 -33.53 -82.49
C THR A 3 -59.50 -33.91 -83.97
N SER A 4 -58.46 -34.57 -84.51
CA SER A 4 -58.46 -35.41 -85.73
C SER A 4 -58.32 -34.64 -87.05
N GLY A 5 -57.52 -35.09 -88.03
CA GLY A 5 -56.64 -36.26 -88.09
C GLY A 5 -56.51 -36.81 -89.51
N TYR A 6 -55.45 -37.60 -89.79
CA TYR A 6 -55.24 -38.35 -91.05
C TYR A 6 -55.11 -37.49 -92.35
N SER A 7 -54.57 -37.96 -93.49
CA SER A 7 -53.49 -38.93 -93.74
C SER A 7 -53.03 -38.87 -95.21
N LYS A 8 -51.72 -38.98 -95.46
CA LYS A 8 -51.05 -39.74 -96.55
C LYS A 8 -51.74 -39.83 -97.93
N TRP A 9 -51.13 -39.24 -98.96
CA TRP A 9 -51.01 -39.81 -100.33
C TRP A 9 -49.71 -39.32 -101.00
N GLY A 10 -49.06 -40.19 -101.79
CA GLY A 10 -48.02 -39.81 -102.75
C GLY A 10 -48.64 -39.47 -104.12
N SER A 11 -47.92 -39.21 -105.21
CA SER A 11 -46.46 -39.24 -105.47
C SER A 11 -46.21 -38.75 -106.92
N GLY A 12 -45.10 -38.06 -107.23
CA GLY A 12 -44.61 -37.96 -108.63
C GLY A 12 -43.85 -36.68 -109.03
N PHE A 13 -42.64 -36.89 -109.59
CA PHE A 13 -41.79 -35.99 -110.41
C PHE A 13 -41.24 -34.67 -109.77
N GLN A 14 -39.93 -34.52 -109.51
CA GLN A 14 -38.75 -34.27 -110.41
C GLN A 14 -38.70 -32.81 -110.95
N GLU A 15 -37.58 -32.07 -111.00
CA GLU A 15 -36.14 -32.33 -110.68
C GLU A 15 -35.31 -31.00 -110.67
N ASN A 16 -34.21 -30.88 -109.91
CA ASN A 16 -32.88 -30.30 -110.32
C ASN A 16 -31.92 -29.81 -109.20
N LEU A 17 -30.96 -30.67 -108.84
CA LEU A 17 -29.48 -30.52 -108.82
C LEU A 17 -28.74 -29.21 -108.39
N SER A 18 -27.97 -29.32 -107.28
CA SER A 18 -26.53 -28.97 -107.09
C SER A 18 -26.07 -29.43 -105.68
N GLY A 19 -24.79 -29.51 -105.25
CA GLY A 19 -23.46 -29.51 -105.91
C GLY A 19 -22.33 -29.86 -104.87
N PRO A 20 -21.30 -30.70 -105.13
CA PRO A 20 -20.62 -31.45 -104.06
C PRO A 20 -19.20 -30.97 -103.63
N TRP A 21 -19.03 -29.71 -103.20
CA TRP A 21 -17.72 -29.17 -102.77
C TRP A 21 -17.59 -28.78 -101.27
N GLU A 22 -18.63 -28.92 -100.46
CA GLU A 22 -18.66 -28.32 -99.09
C GLU A 22 -18.17 -29.23 -97.94
N ARG A 23 -18.06 -30.55 -98.17
CA ARG A 23 -18.04 -31.53 -97.05
C ARG A 23 -16.70 -31.67 -96.32
N TRP A 24 -15.57 -31.41 -96.99
CA TRP A 24 -14.23 -31.44 -96.36
C TRP A 24 -13.92 -30.12 -95.64
N GLY A 25 -14.38 -28.99 -96.20
CA GLY A 25 -14.29 -27.67 -95.57
C GLY A 25 -14.98 -27.64 -94.20
N CYS A 26 -16.22 -28.14 -94.10
CA CYS A 26 -16.96 -28.16 -92.82
C CYS A 26 -16.27 -28.94 -91.70
N ARG A 27 -15.60 -30.07 -91.98
CA ARG A 27 -14.86 -30.82 -90.94
C ARG A 27 -13.59 -30.08 -90.50
N ALA A 28 -12.86 -29.47 -91.43
CA ALA A 28 -11.71 -28.64 -91.11
C ALA A 28 -12.12 -27.38 -90.32
N LEU A 29 -13.22 -26.73 -90.70
CA LEU A 29 -13.80 -25.58 -90.00
C LEU A 29 -14.26 -25.93 -88.58
N LEU A 30 -14.98 -27.04 -88.39
CA LEU A 30 -15.40 -27.48 -87.05
C LEU A 30 -14.20 -27.81 -86.15
N LEU A 31 -13.17 -28.49 -86.68
CA LEU A 31 -11.94 -28.75 -85.92
C LEU A 31 -11.18 -27.46 -85.60
N ALA A 32 -11.08 -26.51 -86.55
CA ALA A 32 -10.46 -25.21 -86.33
C ALA A 32 -11.23 -24.37 -85.28
N LEU A 33 -12.57 -24.39 -85.32
CA LEU A 33 -13.42 -23.71 -84.33
C LEU A 33 -13.26 -24.35 -82.95
N VAL A 34 -13.27 -25.68 -82.83
CA VAL A 34 -13.02 -26.36 -81.56
C VAL A 34 -11.63 -26.07 -81.02
N LEU A 35 -10.59 -26.09 -81.86
CA LEU A 35 -9.22 -25.72 -81.47
C LEU A 35 -9.11 -24.24 -81.05
N SER A 36 -9.82 -23.33 -81.72
CA SER A 36 -9.87 -21.92 -81.31
C SER A 36 -10.61 -21.75 -79.97
N ALA A 37 -11.70 -22.48 -79.75
CA ALA A 37 -12.49 -22.40 -78.52
C ALA A 37 -11.73 -22.98 -77.32
N THR A 38 -11.01 -24.10 -77.50
CA THR A 38 -10.15 -24.65 -76.45
C THR A 38 -8.93 -23.77 -76.19
N ALA A 39 -8.31 -23.17 -77.22
CA ALA A 39 -7.24 -22.19 -77.05
C ALA A 39 -7.72 -20.95 -76.28
N VAL A 40 -8.88 -20.36 -76.63
CA VAL A 40 -9.49 -19.24 -75.91
C VAL A 40 -9.81 -19.63 -74.46
N LEU A 41 -10.38 -20.82 -74.23
CA LEU A 41 -10.66 -21.32 -72.88
C LEU A 41 -9.39 -21.47 -72.05
N TRP A 42 -8.31 -22.02 -72.61
CA TRP A 42 -7.01 -22.12 -71.95
C TRP A 42 -6.41 -20.74 -71.65
N VAL A 43 -6.53 -19.76 -72.55
CA VAL A 43 -6.10 -18.37 -72.32
C VAL A 43 -6.90 -17.72 -71.19
N VAL A 44 -8.21 -17.94 -71.12
CA VAL A 44 -9.06 -17.44 -70.02
C VAL A 44 -8.72 -18.11 -68.69
N ILE A 45 -8.53 -19.44 -68.66
CA ILE A 45 -8.12 -20.16 -67.45
C ILE A 45 -6.75 -19.66 -66.97
N LEU A 46 -5.78 -19.52 -67.88
CA LEU A 46 -4.44 -19.03 -67.57
C LEU A 46 -4.47 -17.59 -67.04
N SER A 47 -5.28 -16.70 -67.64
CA SER A 47 -5.38 -15.30 -67.18
C SER A 47 -6.03 -15.19 -65.79
N VAL A 48 -7.04 -16.02 -65.48
CA VAL A 48 -7.64 -16.10 -64.14
C VAL A 48 -6.64 -16.67 -63.11
N LEU A 49 -5.87 -17.68 -63.48
CA LEU A 49 -4.84 -18.27 -62.60
C LEU A 49 -3.70 -17.27 -62.32
N LEU A 50 -3.22 -16.55 -63.35
CA LEU A 50 -2.22 -15.49 -63.21
C LEU A 50 -2.73 -14.34 -62.33
N SER A 51 -3.96 -13.87 -62.57
CA SER A 51 -4.59 -12.82 -61.76
C SER A 51 -4.72 -13.20 -60.28
N LYS A 52 -5.17 -14.43 -59.99
CA LYS A 52 -5.23 -14.95 -58.62
C LYS A 52 -3.85 -15.11 -57.99
N GLY A 53 -2.87 -15.64 -58.72
CA GLY A 53 -1.49 -15.81 -58.24
C GLY A 53 -0.81 -14.48 -57.94
N GLN A 54 -1.05 -13.44 -58.74
CA GLN A 54 -0.51 -12.11 -58.51
C GLN A 54 -1.19 -11.43 -57.30
N SER A 55 -2.50 -11.64 -57.12
CA SER A 55 -3.24 -11.16 -55.94
C SER A 55 -2.76 -11.81 -54.64
N THR A 56 -2.58 -13.14 -54.61
CA THR A 56 -2.06 -13.84 -53.42
C THR A 56 -0.59 -13.49 -53.14
N GLN A 57 0.23 -13.26 -54.17
CA GLN A 57 1.60 -12.79 -54.01
C GLN A 57 1.66 -11.40 -53.35
N VAL A 58 0.79 -10.46 -53.75
CA VAL A 58 0.69 -9.14 -53.11
C VAL A 58 0.24 -9.26 -51.65
N GLN A 59 -0.77 -10.08 -51.36
CA GLN A 59 -1.19 -10.35 -49.97
C GLN A 59 -0.06 -10.92 -49.10
N LEU A 60 0.71 -11.88 -49.64
CA LEU A 60 1.86 -12.48 -48.94
C LEU A 60 2.98 -11.46 -48.67
N GLN A 61 3.23 -10.54 -49.62
CA GLN A 61 4.20 -9.45 -49.44
C GLN A 61 3.76 -8.46 -48.36
N THR A 62 2.47 -8.08 -48.33
CA THR A 62 1.91 -7.22 -47.28
C THR A 62 2.01 -7.89 -45.91
N ALA A 63 1.57 -9.14 -45.78
CA ALA A 63 1.66 -9.90 -44.52
C ALA A 63 3.12 -10.10 -44.07
N SER A 64 4.06 -10.30 -45.00
CA SER A 64 5.50 -10.37 -44.69
C SER A 64 6.05 -9.04 -44.17
N LYS A 65 5.58 -7.90 -44.68
CA LYS A 65 5.95 -6.57 -44.20
C LYS A 65 5.41 -6.34 -42.78
N GLU A 66 4.12 -6.59 -42.57
CA GLU A 66 3.47 -6.46 -41.25
C GLU A 66 4.14 -7.36 -40.20
N LEU A 67 4.51 -8.60 -40.56
CA LEU A 67 5.24 -9.50 -39.67
C LEU A 67 6.62 -8.94 -39.29
N LYS A 68 7.36 -8.34 -40.22
CA LYS A 68 8.66 -7.69 -39.93
C LYS A 68 8.49 -6.47 -39.03
N GLU A 69 7.48 -5.64 -39.27
CA GLU A 69 7.15 -4.49 -38.41
C GLU A 69 6.76 -4.95 -36.99
N ALA A 70 5.98 -6.04 -36.87
CA ALA A 70 5.62 -6.64 -35.59
C ALA A 70 6.84 -7.25 -34.86
N GLN A 71 7.74 -7.92 -35.58
CA GLN A 71 9.00 -8.44 -35.03
C GLN A 71 9.91 -7.30 -34.51
N GLY A 72 9.98 -6.17 -35.23
CA GLY A 72 10.71 -4.98 -34.79
C GLY A 72 10.16 -4.43 -33.46
N LYS A 73 8.83 -4.24 -33.38
CA LYS A 73 8.15 -3.79 -32.15
C LYS A 73 8.32 -4.76 -30.98
N LEU A 74 8.30 -6.07 -31.24
CA LEU A 74 8.52 -7.08 -30.21
C LEU A 74 9.96 -7.04 -29.67
N LEU A 75 10.95 -6.83 -30.54
CA LEU A 75 12.34 -6.70 -30.15
C LEU A 75 12.57 -5.42 -29.32
N GLU A 76 11.94 -4.31 -29.71
CA GLU A 76 11.95 -3.04 -28.98
C GLU A 76 11.33 -3.17 -27.58
N GLN A 77 10.16 -3.82 -27.47
CA GLN A 77 9.54 -4.17 -26.18
C GLN A 77 10.45 -5.09 -25.34
N GLN A 78 11.18 -6.02 -25.97
CA GLN A 78 12.10 -6.92 -25.27
C GLN A 78 13.37 -6.20 -24.78
N SER A 79 13.88 -5.16 -25.48
CA SER A 79 14.89 -4.25 -24.91
C SER A 79 14.31 -3.46 -23.74
N ALA A 80 13.19 -2.76 -23.91
CA ALA A 80 12.59 -1.94 -22.86
C ALA A 80 12.27 -2.73 -21.58
N LEU A 81 11.83 -4.00 -21.71
CA LEU A 81 11.59 -4.88 -20.57
C LEU A 81 12.90 -5.34 -19.88
N ARG A 82 13.99 -5.54 -20.62
CA ARG A 82 15.31 -5.83 -20.03
C ARG A 82 15.84 -4.62 -19.28
N ASP A 83 15.75 -3.43 -19.88
CA ASP A 83 16.22 -2.19 -19.28
C ASP A 83 15.41 -1.86 -18.01
N LEU A 84 14.08 -2.01 -18.05
CA LEU A 84 13.19 -1.86 -16.88
C LEU A 84 13.51 -2.89 -15.78
N LYS A 85 13.79 -4.14 -16.15
CA LYS A 85 14.20 -5.18 -15.19
C LYS A 85 15.51 -4.81 -14.51
N GLU A 86 16.49 -4.36 -15.28
CA GLU A 86 17.81 -3.95 -14.78
C GLU A 86 17.69 -2.77 -13.81
N GLN A 87 16.95 -1.71 -14.21
CA GLN A 87 16.63 -0.57 -13.34
C GLN A 87 15.95 -0.99 -12.04
N MET A 88 14.95 -1.89 -12.12
CA MET A 88 14.25 -2.38 -10.93
C MET A 88 15.16 -3.21 -10.01
N THR A 89 16.08 -4.01 -10.56
CA THR A 89 17.06 -4.75 -9.75
C THR A 89 18.11 -3.84 -9.11
N GLN A 90 18.53 -2.77 -9.80
CA GLN A 90 19.46 -1.78 -9.27
C GLN A 90 18.81 -0.98 -8.12
N GLY A 91 17.61 -0.44 -8.34
CA GLY A 91 16.85 0.28 -7.30
C GLY A 91 16.51 -0.59 -6.09
N LEU A 92 16.22 -1.89 -6.29
CA LEU A 92 16.03 -2.84 -5.17
C LEU A 92 17.33 -3.10 -4.39
N ALA A 93 18.48 -3.15 -5.07
CA ALA A 93 19.78 -3.29 -4.43
C ALA A 93 20.20 -2.02 -3.66
N GLU A 94 19.87 -0.84 -4.19
CA GLU A 94 20.04 0.46 -3.51
C GLU A 94 19.18 0.53 -2.25
N ALA A 95 17.85 0.35 -2.36
CA ALA A 95 16.94 0.35 -1.22
C ALA A 95 17.31 -0.72 -0.15
N SER A 96 17.91 -1.84 -0.57
CA SER A 96 18.42 -2.86 0.35
C SER A 96 19.66 -2.41 1.12
N ARG A 97 20.55 -1.62 0.50
CA ARG A 97 21.72 -1.00 1.15
C ARG A 97 21.29 0.13 2.09
N ASP A 98 20.45 1.05 1.61
CA ASP A 98 19.95 2.19 2.40
C ASP A 98 19.29 1.71 3.70
N ARG A 99 18.52 0.61 3.64
CA ARG A 99 17.90 -0.01 4.82
C ARG A 99 18.92 -0.56 5.81
N GLU A 100 20.03 -1.14 5.34
CA GLU A 100 21.08 -1.68 6.21
C GLU A 100 21.96 -0.57 6.80
N ASP A 101 22.19 0.52 6.05
CA ASP A 101 22.86 1.72 6.54
C ASP A 101 22.01 2.40 7.64
N ILE A 102 20.70 2.60 7.42
CA ILE A 102 19.76 3.10 8.43
C ILE A 102 19.74 2.19 9.66
N ARG A 103 19.74 0.87 9.47
CA ARG A 103 19.81 -0.11 10.56
C ARG A 103 21.10 0.02 11.36
N THR A 104 22.23 0.21 10.68
CA THR A 104 23.56 0.36 11.29
C THR A 104 23.67 1.67 12.08
N GLU A 105 23.19 2.78 11.52
CA GLU A 105 23.14 4.07 12.23
C GLU A 105 22.20 4.02 13.44
N LEU A 106 21.04 3.37 13.32
CA LEU A 106 20.14 3.15 14.44
C LEU A 106 20.82 2.35 15.57
N PHE A 107 21.58 1.30 15.24
CA PHE A 107 22.36 0.56 16.25
C PHE A 107 23.43 1.44 16.91
N ARG A 108 24.20 2.23 16.14
CA ARG A 108 25.18 3.18 16.70
C ARG A 108 24.55 4.21 17.65
N MET A 109 23.37 4.73 17.29
CA MET A 109 22.62 5.64 18.16
C MET A 109 22.16 4.95 19.45
N ILE A 110 21.66 3.71 19.37
CA ILE A 110 21.27 2.92 20.54
C ILE A 110 22.49 2.61 21.43
N GLU A 111 23.63 2.23 20.86
CA GLU A 111 24.88 2.01 21.60
C GLU A 111 25.38 3.28 22.28
N SER A 112 25.28 4.44 21.62
CA SER A 112 25.62 5.74 22.23
C SER A 112 24.71 6.08 23.41
N ILE A 113 23.40 5.85 23.30
CA ILE A 113 22.44 6.01 24.41
C ILE A 113 22.73 5.03 25.56
N GLN A 114 23.07 3.78 25.25
CA GLN A 114 23.45 2.78 26.26
C GLN A 114 24.77 3.13 26.95
N SER A 115 25.75 3.64 26.22
CA SER A 115 27.05 4.08 26.77
C SER A 115 26.89 5.32 27.66
N GLY A 116 26.08 6.32 27.25
CA GLY A 116 25.71 7.45 28.11
C GLY A 116 24.93 7.02 29.36
N ASN A 117 24.06 6.01 29.23
CA ASN A 117 23.37 5.42 30.38
C ASN A 117 24.29 4.64 31.34
N ALA A 118 25.48 4.23 30.88
CA ALA A 118 26.49 3.53 31.69
C ALA A 118 27.41 4.49 32.47
N SER A 119 27.56 5.75 32.04
CA SER A 119 28.25 6.80 32.81
C SER A 119 27.36 7.45 33.88
N CYS A 120 26.06 7.18 33.88
CA CYS A 120 25.14 7.76 34.85
C CYS A 120 25.40 7.28 36.30
N GLU A 121 25.30 8.19 37.26
CA GLU A 121 25.31 7.88 38.69
C GLU A 121 24.19 6.88 39.04
N GLN A 122 24.45 6.03 40.05
CA GLN A 122 23.43 5.12 40.58
C GLN A 122 22.39 5.92 41.37
N CYS A 123 21.15 5.44 41.40
CA CYS A 123 20.13 6.07 42.25
C CYS A 123 20.54 6.02 43.73
N PRO A 124 20.26 7.06 44.52
CA PRO A 124 20.59 7.07 45.95
C PRO A 124 19.93 5.91 46.70
N THR A 125 20.46 5.56 47.87
CA THR A 125 19.85 4.54 48.73
C THR A 125 18.37 4.85 48.99
N SER A 126 17.53 3.81 48.91
CA SER A 126 16.06 3.89 48.97
C SER A 126 15.34 4.52 47.77
N TRP A 127 16.05 4.92 46.71
CA TRP A 127 15.45 5.30 45.43
C TRP A 127 15.52 4.14 44.42
N LEU A 128 14.44 3.91 43.68
CA LEU A 128 14.35 2.85 42.67
C LEU A 128 14.66 3.41 41.27
N PRO A 129 15.54 2.78 40.48
CA PRO A 129 15.85 3.23 39.12
C PRO A 129 14.79 2.75 38.11
N PHE A 130 14.31 3.66 37.26
CA PHE A 130 13.48 3.31 36.09
C PHE A 130 13.67 4.32 34.95
N GLN A 131 13.91 3.84 33.73
CA GLN A 131 13.98 4.62 32.47
C GLN A 131 14.79 5.94 32.50
N GLY A 132 15.87 6.00 33.30
CA GLY A 132 16.74 7.19 33.40
C GLY A 132 16.36 8.15 34.54
N SER A 133 15.28 7.88 35.27
CA SER A 133 14.91 8.55 36.51
C SER A 133 15.11 7.62 37.72
N CYS A 134 15.11 8.23 38.91
CA CYS A 134 15.11 7.62 40.22
C CYS A 134 13.82 8.00 40.93
N TYR A 135 13.20 7.05 41.63
CA TYR A 135 11.89 7.24 42.28
C TYR A 135 11.95 6.91 43.78
N LEU A 136 11.41 7.78 44.63
CA LEU A 136 11.30 7.57 46.08
C LEU A 136 9.84 7.49 46.49
N PHE A 137 9.45 6.35 47.05
CA PHE A 137 8.13 6.14 47.65
C PHE A 137 8.22 6.52 49.13
N SER A 138 7.48 7.54 49.53
CA SER A 138 7.45 8.02 50.93
C SER A 138 6.98 6.94 51.90
N ARG A 139 7.35 7.07 53.18
CA ARG A 139 6.78 6.28 54.29
C ARG A 139 5.86 7.10 55.20
N GLU A 140 6.00 8.43 55.13
CA GLU A 140 5.27 9.42 55.93
C GLU A 140 4.11 10.01 55.13
N TRP A 141 3.24 10.81 55.77
CA TRP A 141 2.08 11.42 55.11
C TRP A 141 2.15 12.94 55.16
N ALA A 142 1.95 13.56 54.02
CA ALA A 142 2.09 15.00 53.81
C ALA A 142 0.90 15.55 53.02
N THR A 143 0.63 16.85 53.18
CA THR A 143 -0.19 17.59 52.21
C THR A 143 0.54 17.68 50.88
N TRP A 144 -0.17 17.97 49.79
CA TRP A 144 0.45 18.03 48.45
C TRP A 144 1.61 19.05 48.40
N ASP A 145 1.43 20.23 49.01
CA ASP A 145 2.45 21.28 49.03
C ASP A 145 3.67 20.90 49.92
N GLU A 146 3.45 20.20 51.04
CA GLU A 146 4.53 19.62 51.87
C GLU A 146 5.28 18.50 51.12
N ALA A 147 4.56 17.63 50.41
CA ALA A 147 5.12 16.52 49.66
C ALA A 147 6.01 17.02 48.51
N GLN A 148 5.56 18.03 47.76
CA GLN A 148 6.37 18.71 46.75
C GLN A 148 7.63 19.33 47.36
N LYS A 149 7.51 19.97 48.54
CA LYS A 149 8.66 20.52 49.25
C LYS A 149 9.68 19.43 49.62
N HIS A 150 9.23 18.29 50.16
CA HIS A 150 10.12 17.17 50.47
C HIS A 150 10.85 16.61 49.24
N CYS A 151 10.18 16.54 48.09
CA CYS A 151 10.84 16.12 46.85
C CYS A 151 11.88 17.13 46.37
N LEU A 152 11.58 18.43 46.45
CA LEU A 152 12.53 19.51 46.13
C LEU A 152 13.76 19.49 47.06
N GLU A 153 13.57 19.30 48.36
CA GLU A 153 14.64 19.14 49.36
C GLU A 153 15.53 17.92 49.07
N ALA A 154 14.96 16.86 48.47
CA ALA A 154 15.68 15.66 48.05
C ALA A 154 16.30 15.74 46.64
N GLY A 155 16.26 16.92 46.00
CA GLY A 155 16.82 17.17 44.67
C GLY A 155 15.97 16.64 43.51
N GLY A 156 14.65 16.62 43.68
CA GLY A 156 13.68 16.14 42.69
C GLY A 156 12.37 16.93 42.73
N HIS A 157 11.29 16.31 42.28
CA HIS A 157 9.93 16.84 42.32
C HIS A 157 8.93 15.71 42.59
N LEU A 158 7.66 16.00 42.87
CA LEU A 158 6.60 14.98 42.81
C LEU A 158 6.55 14.37 41.41
N VAL A 159 6.33 13.06 41.32
CA VAL A 159 6.46 12.29 40.07
C VAL A 159 5.59 12.82 38.92
N ILE A 160 6.16 12.84 37.71
CA ILE A 160 5.49 13.29 36.48
C ILE A 160 5.30 12.09 35.57
N ILE A 161 4.07 11.57 35.47
CA ILE A 161 3.82 10.31 34.75
C ILE A 161 3.69 10.58 33.25
N GLY A 162 4.76 10.33 32.50
CA GLY A 162 4.85 10.57 31.06
C GLY A 162 4.18 9.49 30.19
N GLY A 163 3.84 8.32 30.74
CA GLY A 163 3.13 7.29 29.98
C GLY A 163 2.94 5.95 30.69
N MET A 164 2.36 4.99 29.96
CA MET A 164 1.90 3.71 30.51
C MET A 164 3.02 2.82 31.09
N ASN A 165 4.24 2.89 30.55
CA ASN A 165 5.38 2.13 31.07
C ASN A 165 5.75 2.57 32.49
N GLU A 166 5.79 3.88 32.71
CA GLU A 166 6.07 4.49 34.01
C GLU A 166 4.92 4.26 34.99
N GLN A 167 3.67 4.52 34.56
CA GLN A 167 2.48 4.17 35.32
C GLN A 167 2.53 2.72 35.81
N SER A 168 2.89 1.77 34.94
CA SER A 168 2.99 0.34 35.29
C SER A 168 4.15 0.06 36.25
N PHE A 169 5.26 0.78 36.16
CA PHE A 169 6.36 0.69 37.12
C PHE A 169 5.95 1.20 38.51
N LEU A 170 5.26 2.34 38.59
CA LEU A 170 4.82 2.90 39.87
C LEU A 170 3.81 1.98 40.57
N VAL A 171 2.85 1.41 39.83
CA VAL A 171 1.83 0.49 40.35
C VAL A 171 2.43 -0.79 40.96
N GLN A 172 3.61 -1.24 40.51
CA GLN A 172 4.31 -2.39 41.11
C GLN A 172 4.93 -2.09 42.49
N HIS A 173 5.02 -0.82 42.89
CA HIS A 173 5.76 -0.37 44.08
C HIS A 173 4.93 0.45 45.07
N ILE A 174 3.69 0.81 44.74
CA ILE A 174 2.73 1.36 45.70
C ILE A 174 2.23 0.28 46.68
N GLY A 175 2.04 0.67 47.94
CA GLY A 175 1.34 -0.14 48.94
C GLY A 175 -0.16 0.14 48.99
N ASP A 176 -0.79 -0.21 50.10
CA ASP A 176 -2.25 -0.14 50.28
C ASP A 176 -2.87 1.27 50.32
N ARG A 177 -2.09 2.34 50.07
CA ARG A 177 -2.48 3.74 50.23
C ARG A 177 -2.38 4.58 48.95
N GLY A 178 -3.02 5.74 48.98
CA GLY A 178 -2.89 6.74 47.94
C GLY A 178 -1.52 7.42 47.97
N HIS A 179 -1.10 7.93 46.81
CA HIS A 179 0.19 8.59 46.63
C HIS A 179 0.00 9.88 45.82
N TRP A 180 0.38 11.04 46.38
CA TRP A 180 0.40 12.30 45.65
C TRP A 180 1.29 12.21 44.40
N LEU A 181 0.74 12.71 43.29
CA LEU A 181 1.44 12.91 42.02
C LEU A 181 1.82 14.37 41.84
N GLY A 182 2.75 14.65 40.94
CA GLY A 182 3.15 16.03 40.60
C GLY A 182 2.13 16.77 39.74
N LEU A 183 0.83 16.46 39.85
CA LEU A 183 -0.23 16.99 39.01
C LEU A 183 -1.22 17.82 39.84
N ARG A 184 -1.55 19.03 39.35
CA ARG A 184 -2.48 19.97 39.99
C ARG A 184 -3.45 20.56 38.97
N ALA A 185 -4.66 20.88 39.41
CA ALA A 185 -5.65 21.61 38.64
C ALA A 185 -5.27 23.08 38.46
N VAL A 186 -5.52 23.62 37.28
CA VAL A 186 -5.40 25.05 36.96
C VAL A 186 -6.81 25.65 36.96
N ARG A 187 -7.15 26.37 38.03
CA ARG A 187 -8.48 26.95 38.23
C ARG A 187 -8.56 28.40 37.77
N GLN A 188 -9.55 28.73 36.94
CA GLN A 188 -9.86 30.10 36.52
C GLN A 188 -11.36 30.38 36.70
N ARG A 189 -11.71 31.53 37.28
CA ARG A 189 -13.12 31.91 37.58
C ARG A 189 -13.90 30.78 38.28
N SER A 190 -13.27 30.19 39.30
CA SER A 190 -13.76 29.06 40.11
C SER A 190 -13.97 27.73 39.38
N ARG A 191 -13.57 27.60 38.11
CA ARG A 191 -13.67 26.34 37.33
C ARG A 191 -12.29 25.82 36.96
N ILE A 192 -12.07 24.51 37.07
CA ILE A 192 -10.88 23.86 36.49
C ILE A 192 -10.90 24.09 34.97
N GLN A 193 -9.78 24.54 34.42
CA GLN A 193 -9.58 24.73 32.97
C GLN A 193 -8.70 23.63 32.37
N SER A 194 -7.71 23.18 33.12
CA SER A 194 -6.75 22.15 32.73
C SER A 194 -6.08 21.55 33.97
N TYR A 195 -5.23 20.55 33.74
CA TYR A 195 -4.30 20.03 34.73
C TYR A 195 -2.87 20.24 34.24
N GLN A 196 -1.95 20.51 35.16
CA GLN A 196 -0.56 20.87 34.87
C GLN A 196 0.37 20.15 35.85
N TRP A 197 1.46 19.61 35.32
CA TRP A 197 2.52 18.98 36.09
C TRP A 197 3.38 20.03 36.82
N VAL A 198 4.13 19.62 37.84
CA VAL A 198 5.01 20.49 38.66
C VAL A 198 6.18 21.13 37.88
N ASP A 199 6.47 20.66 36.66
CA ASP A 199 7.40 21.28 35.71
C ASP A 199 6.74 22.36 34.81
N GLY A 200 5.43 22.55 34.93
CA GLY A 200 4.65 23.47 34.11
C GLY A 200 4.09 22.86 32.81
N VAL A 201 4.31 21.58 32.53
CA VAL A 201 3.80 20.93 31.31
C VAL A 201 2.31 20.58 31.47
N PRO A 202 1.43 20.91 30.50
CA PRO A 202 0.03 20.50 30.53
C PRO A 202 -0.14 18.98 30.45
N LEU A 203 -1.20 18.46 31.06
CA LEU A 203 -1.50 17.03 31.07
C LEU A 203 -1.72 16.45 29.66
N SER A 204 -0.92 15.44 29.30
CA SER A 204 -0.96 14.74 28.00
C SER A 204 -1.29 13.25 28.10
N PHE A 205 -0.92 12.59 29.19
CA PHE A 205 -1.26 11.21 29.54
C PHE A 205 -2.09 11.20 30.82
N SER A 206 -3.06 10.29 30.95
CA SER A 206 -3.84 10.16 32.19
C SER A 206 -4.26 8.73 32.49
N HIS A 207 -4.39 8.42 33.79
CA HIS A 207 -4.85 7.12 34.27
C HIS A 207 -5.98 7.26 35.30
N TRP A 208 -6.93 8.17 35.03
CA TRP A 208 -8.07 8.47 35.90
C TRP A 208 -8.90 7.25 36.29
N ASN A 209 -9.34 7.22 37.55
CA ASN A 209 -10.36 6.30 38.02
C ASN A 209 -11.72 6.60 37.35
N ARG A 210 -12.62 5.62 37.35
CA ARG A 210 -13.93 5.75 36.71
C ARG A 210 -14.81 6.77 37.46
N GLY A 211 -14.98 7.93 36.86
CA GLY A 211 -15.76 9.05 37.42
C GLY A 211 -14.91 10.29 37.67
N GLU A 212 -13.58 10.14 37.68
CA GLU A 212 -12.64 11.20 37.99
C GLU A 212 -12.09 11.89 36.71
N PRO A 213 -11.64 13.15 36.82
CA PRO A 213 -11.70 13.99 38.01
C PRO A 213 -13.11 14.58 38.27
N SER A 214 -13.53 14.65 39.52
CA SER A 214 -14.91 14.98 39.91
C SER A 214 -15.11 16.36 40.55
N ASP A 215 -14.03 17.06 40.93
CA ASP A 215 -14.02 18.37 41.60
C ASP A 215 -15.00 18.43 42.79
N SER A 216 -14.94 17.46 43.71
CA SER A 216 -15.95 17.31 44.76
C SER A 216 -16.03 18.56 45.62
N GLN A 217 -17.25 19.12 45.70
CA GLN A 217 -17.57 20.39 46.37
C GLN A 217 -16.79 21.62 45.83
N GLY A 218 -16.13 21.52 44.68
CA GLY A 218 -15.30 22.60 44.10
C GLY A 218 -13.97 22.80 44.83
N ARG A 219 -13.38 21.74 45.42
CA ARG A 219 -12.25 21.81 46.36
C ARG A 219 -11.09 20.86 46.04
N GLU A 220 -11.16 20.12 44.94
CA GLU A 220 -10.23 19.04 44.63
C GLU A 220 -9.28 19.48 43.52
N ASP A 221 -8.21 20.16 43.92
CA ASP A 221 -7.21 20.73 43.01
C ASP A 221 -5.93 19.88 42.91
N CYS A 222 -5.71 18.86 43.74
CA CYS A 222 -4.46 18.08 43.78
C CYS A 222 -4.71 16.60 43.50
N ILE A 223 -3.83 15.95 42.72
CA ILE A 223 -4.10 14.61 42.20
C ILE A 223 -3.23 13.56 42.90
N MET A 224 -3.87 12.45 43.27
CA MET A 224 -3.23 11.27 43.85
C MET A 224 -3.52 10.03 43.00
N MET A 225 -2.57 9.11 42.97
CA MET A 225 -2.79 7.73 42.52
C MET A 225 -3.29 6.90 43.69
N LEU A 226 -4.44 6.25 43.55
CA LEU A 226 -5.00 5.32 44.52
C LEU A 226 -4.17 4.02 44.59
N ASN A 227 -4.40 3.20 45.61
CA ASN A 227 -3.79 1.87 45.73
C ASN A 227 -4.14 0.89 44.58
N THR A 228 -5.17 1.20 43.79
CA THR A 228 -5.53 0.50 42.54
C THR A 228 -4.66 0.90 41.35
N GLY A 229 -3.81 1.92 41.49
CA GLY A 229 -3.05 2.54 40.41
C GLY A 229 -3.81 3.62 39.62
N LEU A 230 -5.13 3.71 39.78
CA LEU A 230 -5.96 4.72 39.11
C LEU A 230 -5.91 6.06 39.84
N TRP A 231 -6.07 7.17 39.12
CA TRP A 231 -5.91 8.52 39.67
C TRP A 231 -7.23 9.15 40.13
N ASN A 232 -7.13 10.02 41.13
CA ASN A 232 -8.24 10.70 41.79
C ASN A 232 -7.81 12.14 42.12
N ASP A 233 -8.66 13.13 41.87
CA ASP A 233 -8.48 14.49 42.42
C ASP A 233 -8.98 14.54 43.87
N ALA A 234 -8.26 15.26 44.72
CA ALA A 234 -8.50 15.32 46.15
C ALA A 234 -8.17 16.72 46.71
N PRO A 235 -8.66 17.07 47.92
CA PRO A 235 -8.32 18.33 48.53
C PRO A 235 -6.82 18.35 48.85
N CYS A 236 -6.09 19.37 48.39
CA CYS A 236 -4.63 19.48 48.60
C CYS A 236 -4.18 19.42 50.07
N THR A 237 -5.10 19.67 51.00
CA THR A 237 -4.91 19.62 52.47
C THR A 237 -5.06 18.22 53.07
N LEU A 238 -5.51 17.22 52.31
CA LEU A 238 -5.47 15.82 52.72
C LEU A 238 -4.01 15.41 52.97
N ARG A 239 -3.76 14.53 53.95
CA ARG A 239 -2.42 13.98 54.20
C ARG A 239 -2.39 12.52 53.77
N ASP A 240 -1.56 12.20 52.79
CA ASP A 240 -1.29 10.82 52.37
C ASP A 240 0.18 10.67 51.96
N ASN A 241 0.57 9.46 51.55
CA ASN A 241 1.88 9.21 50.97
C ASN A 241 2.08 10.00 49.65
N TRP A 242 3.32 10.07 49.18
CA TRP A 242 3.72 10.68 47.92
C TRP A 242 4.86 9.92 47.25
N ILE A 243 5.11 10.23 45.97
CA ILE A 243 6.22 9.70 45.19
C ILE A 243 7.05 10.86 44.65
N CYS A 244 8.35 10.88 44.94
CA CYS A 244 9.29 11.79 44.32
C CYS A 244 9.98 11.15 43.12
N GLU A 245 10.33 11.96 42.14
CA GLU A 245 11.14 11.61 40.99
C GLU A 245 12.33 12.58 40.86
N LYS A 246 13.46 12.08 40.36
CA LYS A 246 14.52 12.92 39.77
C LYS A 246 15.24 12.17 38.67
N ARG A 247 15.73 12.89 37.65
CA ARG A 247 16.63 12.36 36.62
C ARG A 247 17.89 11.80 37.26
N ARG A 248 18.44 10.72 36.70
CA ARG A 248 19.81 10.27 37.00
C ARG A 248 20.80 11.30 36.47
N THR A 249 21.83 11.60 37.24
CA THR A 249 22.98 12.39 36.76
C THR A 249 23.73 11.57 35.71
N CYS A 250 23.88 12.13 34.52
CA CYS A 250 24.63 11.57 33.38
C CYS A 250 25.31 12.75 32.66
#